data_AF-A8UM54-F1
#
_entry.id   AF-A8UM54-F1
#
_cell.length_a   1.000
_cell.length_b   1.000
_cell.length_c   1.000
_cell.angle_alpha   90.00
_cell.angle_beta   90.00
_cell.angle_gamma   90.00
#
_symmetry.space_group_name_H-M   'P 1'
#
loop_
_entity.id
_entity.type
_entity.pdbx_description
1 polymer ?
#
loop_
_entity_poly.entity_id
_entity_poly.type
_entity_poly.pdbx_seq_one_letter_code
_entity_poly.pdbx_strand_id
1 'polypeptide(L)'
;MGILSFLFGCKNENRYKDKHGNEIIEKGDETYIIPAEYKKTGASYKIFLRNETDKPVNIKGKFTLKPNDEKIFEFVDTDSIIFDIGTKIFFGETGLEVDDKKGELAGIGGEYWEKYKVPEDVEYGFVIVPAGEGDM
;
A
#
# COMPACT_ATOMS: atom_id res chain seq x y z
N MET A 1 -29.30 34.23 42.51
CA MET A 1 -28.64 32.96 42.16
C MET A 1 -29.50 32.25 41.13
N GLY A 2 -28.92 31.86 40.00
CA GLY A 2 -29.57 31.03 38.99
C GLY A 2 -28.49 30.52 38.04
N ILE A 3 -28.01 29.31 38.32
CA ILE A 3 -26.89 28.65 37.64
C ILE A 3 -27.29 28.35 36.20
N LEU A 4 -26.52 28.89 35.24
CA LEU A 4 -26.61 28.54 33.84
C LEU A 4 -25.81 27.25 33.63
N SER A 5 -26.51 26.11 33.65
CA SER A 5 -25.90 24.80 33.38
C SER A 5 -25.62 24.68 31.88
N PHE A 6 -24.33 24.76 31.50
CA PHE A 6 -23.88 24.34 30.17
C PHE A 6 -24.00 22.81 30.07
N LEU A 7 -24.99 22.33 29.32
CA LEU A 7 -25.03 20.94 28.87
C LEU A 7 -24.04 20.78 27.71
N PHE A 8 -22.78 20.49 28.02
CA PHE A 8 -21.89 19.86 27.05
C PHE A 8 -22.40 18.43 26.84
N GLY A 9 -23.25 18.26 25.82
CA GLY A 9 -23.63 16.93 25.35
C GLY A 9 -22.38 16.18 24.90
N CYS A 10 -22.12 15.02 25.51
CA CYS A 10 -21.20 14.05 24.92
C CYS A 10 -21.76 13.71 23.53
N LYS A 11 -21.02 14.03 22.45
CA LYS A 11 -21.38 13.60 21.10
C LYS A 11 -21.50 12.06 21.13
N ASN A 12 -22.64 11.52 20.69
CA ASN A 12 -22.84 10.08 20.62
C ASN A 12 -21.78 9.45 19.71
N GLU A 13 -21.17 8.36 20.20
CA GLU A 13 -20.19 7.57 19.48
C GLU A 13 -20.88 6.34 18.90
N ASN A 14 -20.74 6.11 17.59
CA ASN A 14 -21.20 4.89 16.93
C ASN A 14 -19.98 4.09 16.47
N ARG A 15 -19.98 2.77 16.73
CA ARG A 15 -18.85 1.87 16.45
C ARG A 15 -19.33 0.63 15.72
N TYR A 16 -18.80 0.35 14.54
CA TYR A 16 -19.14 -0.83 13.74
C TYR A 16 -17.96 -1.30 12.89
N LYS A 17 -18.05 -2.53 12.37
CA LYS A 17 -17.03 -3.08 11.46
C LYS A 17 -17.50 -3.02 10.01
N ASP A 18 -16.60 -2.63 9.11
CA ASP A 18 -16.85 -2.71 7.67
C ASP A 18 -16.68 -4.15 7.13
N LYS A 19 -16.89 -4.32 5.82
CA LYS A 19 -16.74 -5.62 5.14
C LYS A 19 -15.30 -6.18 5.14
N HIS A 20 -14.31 -5.34 5.44
CA HIS A 20 -12.90 -5.69 5.54
C HIS A 20 -12.48 -5.93 7.00
N GLY A 21 -13.40 -5.78 7.96
CA GLY A 21 -13.15 -5.95 9.38
C GLY A 21 -12.54 -4.71 10.06
N ASN A 22 -12.36 -3.60 9.32
CA ASN A 22 -11.90 -2.33 9.89
C ASN A 22 -12.98 -1.82 10.83
N GLU A 23 -12.56 -1.25 11.96
CA GLU A 23 -13.48 -0.67 12.91
C GLU A 23 -13.66 0.83 12.65
N ILE A 24 -14.88 1.21 12.35
CA ILE A 24 -15.30 2.59 12.06
C ILE A 24 -15.88 3.18 13.33
N ILE A 25 -15.43 4.38 13.69
CA ILE A 25 -15.91 5.15 14.85
C ILE A 25 -16.41 6.50 14.35
N GLU A 26 -17.70 6.75 14.49
CA GLU A 26 -18.33 8.04 14.15
C GLU A 26 -18.58 8.83 15.45
N LYS A 27 -18.08 10.06 15.53
CA LYS A 27 -18.22 10.93 16.70
C LYS A 27 -18.66 12.33 16.28
N GLY A 28 -19.98 12.49 16.11
CA GLY A 28 -20.53 13.68 15.44
C GLY A 28 -20.10 13.69 13.98
N ASP A 29 -19.39 14.76 13.55
CA ASP A 29 -18.92 14.92 12.17
C ASP A 29 -17.53 14.28 11.91
N GLU A 30 -16.93 13.65 12.92
CA GLU A 30 -15.62 13.00 12.82
C GLU A 30 -15.79 11.50 12.56
N THR A 31 -15.00 10.95 11.65
CA THR A 31 -14.90 9.50 11.40
C THR A 31 -13.46 9.05 11.62
N TYR A 32 -13.27 8.03 12.47
CA TYR A 32 -12.00 7.36 12.71
C TYR A 32 -12.08 5.93 12.19
N ILE A 33 -10.96 5.43 11.68
CA ILE A 33 -10.85 4.05 11.18
C ILE A 33 -9.69 3.40 11.91
N ILE A 34 -9.96 2.29 12.60
CA ILE A 34 -8.94 1.37 13.09
C ILE A 34 -8.85 0.23 12.07
N PRO A 35 -7.75 0.13 11.31
CA PRO A 35 -7.59 -0.91 10.31
C PRO A 35 -7.63 -2.31 10.95
N ALA A 36 -8.19 -3.28 10.24
CA ALA A 36 -8.07 -4.67 10.63
C ALA A 36 -6.62 -5.14 10.51
N GLU A 37 -6.17 -5.96 11.48
CA GLU A 37 -4.88 -6.64 11.36
C GLU A 37 -4.89 -7.63 10.18
N TYR A 38 -3.91 -7.49 9.31
CA TYR A 38 -3.62 -8.43 8.25
C TYR A 38 -2.88 -9.65 8.81
N LYS A 39 -3.48 -10.82 8.62
CA LYS A 39 -2.88 -12.10 9.00
C LYS A 39 -2.24 -12.75 7.80
N LYS A 40 -0.91 -12.86 7.82
CA LYS A 40 -0.15 -13.63 6.84
C LYS A 40 -0.56 -15.09 6.87
N THR A 41 -0.79 -15.67 5.70
CA THR A 41 -1.27 -17.05 5.54
C THR A 41 -0.34 -17.91 4.69
N GLY A 42 0.68 -17.32 4.06
CA GLY A 42 1.41 -17.93 2.96
C GLY A 42 0.72 -17.75 1.61
N ALA A 43 -0.21 -16.79 1.50
CA ALA A 43 -0.88 -16.48 0.24
C ALA A 43 0.11 -15.90 -0.77
N SER A 44 -0.07 -16.27 -2.04
CA SER A 44 0.71 -15.75 -3.17
C SER A 44 -0.10 -14.71 -3.93
N TYR A 45 0.56 -13.64 -4.35
CA TYR A 45 0.01 -12.52 -5.09
C TYR A 45 0.85 -12.27 -6.34
N LYS A 46 0.22 -11.98 -7.48
CA LYS A 46 0.91 -11.52 -8.68
C LYS A 46 1.15 -10.02 -8.58
N ILE A 47 2.42 -9.66 -8.73
CA ILE A 47 2.88 -8.29 -8.73
C ILE A 47 3.42 -7.95 -10.12
N PHE A 48 2.89 -6.89 -10.72
CA PHE A 48 3.49 -6.21 -11.86
C PHE A 48 4.51 -5.19 -11.36
N LEU A 49 5.71 -5.20 -11.93
CA LEU A 49 6.78 -4.26 -11.61
C LEU A 49 7.46 -3.79 -12.89
N ARG A 50 7.53 -2.48 -13.09
CA ARG A 50 8.20 -1.83 -14.23
C ARG A 50 9.32 -0.91 -13.75
N ASN A 51 10.42 -0.85 -14.49
CA ASN A 51 11.50 0.11 -14.23
C ASN A 51 11.44 1.26 -15.23
N GLU A 52 11.10 2.47 -14.79
CA GLU A 52 11.09 3.68 -15.63
C GLU A 52 12.34 4.54 -15.48
N THR A 53 13.31 4.08 -14.70
CA THR A 53 14.60 4.78 -14.55
C THR A 53 15.54 4.51 -15.73
N ASP A 54 16.61 5.29 -15.81
CA ASP A 54 17.68 5.15 -16.80
C ASP A 54 18.74 4.09 -16.43
N LYS A 55 18.57 3.40 -15.29
CA LYS A 55 19.53 2.43 -14.76
C LYS A 55 18.88 1.07 -14.49
N PRO A 56 19.64 -0.03 -14.56
CA PRO A 56 19.16 -1.31 -14.08
C PRO A 56 18.92 -1.27 -12.57
N VAL A 57 17.87 -1.95 -12.11
CA VAL A 57 17.54 -2.10 -10.68
C VAL A 57 17.55 -3.59 -10.33
N ASN A 58 18.31 -3.96 -9.31
CA ASN A 58 18.41 -5.34 -8.85
C ASN A 58 17.39 -5.62 -7.73
N ILE A 59 16.55 -6.62 -7.97
CA ILE A 59 15.70 -7.21 -6.95
C ILE A 59 16.47 -8.39 -6.35
N LYS A 60 17.00 -8.20 -5.14
CA LYS A 60 17.98 -9.09 -4.52
C LYS A 60 17.48 -10.52 -4.46
N GLY A 61 18.27 -11.44 -5.01
CA GLY A 61 17.97 -12.88 -5.02
C GLY A 61 16.83 -13.31 -5.95
N LYS A 62 16.25 -12.38 -6.75
CA LYS A 62 15.14 -12.69 -7.66
C LYS A 62 15.50 -12.41 -9.12
N PHE A 63 15.71 -11.15 -9.50
CA PHE A 63 16.01 -10.75 -10.88
C PHE A 63 16.53 -9.30 -10.97
N THR A 64 16.90 -8.86 -12.17
CA THR A 64 17.25 -7.46 -12.46
C THR A 64 16.35 -6.95 -13.57
N LEU A 65 15.80 -5.74 -13.40
CA LEU A 65 15.04 -5.04 -14.44
C LEU A 65 15.93 -3.99 -15.09
N LYS A 66 16.10 -4.05 -16.42
CA LYS A 66 16.77 -2.98 -17.17
C LYS A 66 15.84 -1.76 -17.31
N PRO A 67 16.35 -0.61 -17.77
CA PRO A 67 15.51 0.52 -18.11
C PRO A 67 14.37 0.11 -19.05
N ASN A 68 13.14 0.49 -18.70
CA ASN A 68 11.89 0.17 -19.39
C ASN A 68 11.46 -1.30 -19.41
N ASP A 69 12.19 -2.20 -18.74
CA ASP A 69 11.75 -3.57 -18.54
C ASP A 69 10.60 -3.62 -17.53
N GLU A 70 9.73 -4.60 -17.73
CA GLU A 70 8.66 -4.94 -16.80
C GLU A 70 8.61 -6.45 -16.57
N LYS A 71 8.08 -6.84 -15.42
CA LYS A 71 7.93 -8.23 -15.03
C LYS A 71 6.73 -8.41 -14.14
N ILE A 72 5.98 -9.47 -14.40
CA ILE A 72 5.00 -10.02 -13.47
C ILE A 72 5.65 -11.19 -12.74
N PHE A 73 5.51 -11.23 -11.42
CA PHE A 73 6.04 -12.31 -10.60
C PHE A 73 5.15 -12.58 -9.38
N GLU A 74 5.27 -13.78 -8.83
CA GLU A 74 4.55 -14.16 -7.63
C GLU A 74 5.31 -13.72 -6.36
N PHE A 75 4.57 -13.20 -5.39
CA PHE A 75 5.05 -12.74 -4.10
C PHE A 75 4.21 -13.33 -2.98
N VAL A 76 4.87 -14.02 -2.04
CA VAL A 76 4.21 -14.65 -0.90
C VAL A 76 4.18 -13.67 0.29
N ASP A 77 3.06 -13.56 0.99
CA ASP A 77 2.87 -12.61 2.11
C ASP A 77 3.79 -12.80 3.32
N THR A 78 4.49 -13.93 3.39
CA THR A 78 5.49 -14.23 4.42
C THR A 78 6.91 -13.80 4.03
N ASP A 79 7.13 -13.39 2.78
CA ASP A 79 8.43 -12.98 2.25
C ASP A 79 8.59 -11.44 2.26
N SER A 80 9.75 -10.97 1.82
CA SER A 80 9.99 -9.56 1.49
C SER A 80 10.80 -9.42 0.21
N ILE A 81 10.54 -8.35 -0.52
CA ILE A 81 11.26 -7.99 -1.73
C ILE A 81 12.19 -6.83 -1.37
N ILE A 82 13.49 -7.00 -1.61
CA ILE A 82 14.50 -5.98 -1.30
C ILE A 82 15.16 -5.55 -2.59
N PHE A 83 15.16 -4.24 -2.85
CA PHE A 83 15.80 -3.64 -4.00
C PHE A 83 17.21 -3.16 -3.62
N ASP A 84 18.13 -3.08 -4.58
CA ASP A 84 19.47 -2.51 -4.36
C ASP A 84 19.47 -0.99 -4.16
N ILE A 85 18.41 -0.30 -4.58
CA ILE A 85 18.17 1.13 -4.35
C ILE A 85 17.77 1.46 -2.90
N GLY A 86 17.42 0.45 -2.10
CA GLY A 86 17.07 0.58 -0.68
C GLY A 86 15.59 0.39 -0.37
N THR A 87 14.73 0.42 -1.40
CA THR A 87 13.30 0.12 -1.28
C THR A 87 13.06 -1.32 -0.81
N LYS A 88 11.99 -1.51 -0.03
CA LYS A 88 11.52 -2.85 0.38
C LYS A 88 10.00 -2.93 0.27
N ILE A 89 9.50 -4.02 -0.29
CA ILE A 89 8.06 -4.37 -0.29
C ILE A 89 7.86 -5.58 0.61
N PHE A 90 6.87 -5.54 1.50
CA PHE A 90 6.55 -6.64 2.41
C PHE A 90 5.09 -6.54 2.85
N PHE A 91 4.51 -7.62 3.38
CA PHE A 91 3.25 -7.50 4.10
C PHE A 91 3.53 -7.20 5.58
N GLY A 92 2.96 -6.14 6.13
CA GLY A 92 3.06 -5.75 7.53
C GLY A 92 1.78 -6.04 8.31
N GLU A 93 1.45 -5.16 9.25
CA GLU A 93 0.32 -5.34 10.17
C GLU A 93 -1.03 -5.07 9.51
N THR A 94 -1.06 -4.25 8.45
CA THR A 94 -2.31 -3.82 7.82
C THR A 94 -2.44 -4.25 6.35
N GLY A 95 -1.44 -4.94 5.81
CA GLY A 95 -1.45 -5.45 4.43
C GLY A 95 -0.10 -5.24 3.76
N LEU A 96 -0.12 -5.01 2.44
CA LEU A 96 1.07 -4.71 1.67
C LEU A 96 1.61 -3.33 2.04
N GLU A 97 2.88 -3.27 2.41
CA GLU A 97 3.60 -2.10 2.88
C GLU A 97 4.89 -1.92 2.07
N VAL A 98 5.33 -0.66 1.97
CA VAL A 98 6.55 -0.26 1.28
C VAL A 98 7.40 0.57 2.24
N ASP A 99 8.67 0.20 2.41
CA ASP A 99 9.70 1.07 2.99
C ASP A 99 10.49 1.69 1.85
N ASP A 100 10.18 2.96 1.55
CA ASP A 100 10.83 3.73 0.50
C ASP A 100 11.13 5.16 0.98
N LYS A 101 12.32 5.34 1.55
CA LYS A 101 12.74 6.63 2.11
C LYS A 101 13.07 7.68 1.06
N LYS A 102 13.18 7.29 -0.21
CA LYS A 102 13.61 8.19 -1.29
C LYS A 102 12.48 8.47 -2.28
N GLY A 103 11.32 7.83 -2.15
CA GLY A 103 10.23 7.93 -3.13
C GLY A 103 10.72 7.50 -4.52
N GLU A 104 11.30 6.31 -4.61
CA GLU A 104 11.76 5.66 -5.84
C GLU A 104 10.77 4.58 -6.35
N LEU A 105 9.64 4.36 -5.67
CA LEU A 105 8.60 3.41 -6.02
C LEU A 105 7.22 4.07 -5.97
N ALA A 106 6.44 3.92 -7.03
CA ALA A 106 5.04 4.34 -7.11
C ALA A 106 4.12 3.13 -7.26
N GLY A 107 3.05 3.06 -6.47
CA GLY A 107 1.93 2.16 -6.70
C GLY A 107 1.12 2.62 -7.90
N ILE A 108 0.71 1.69 -8.76
CA ILE A 108 -0.08 2.01 -9.95
C ILE A 108 -1.46 1.33 -9.96
N GLY A 109 -2.42 2.05 -10.51
CA GLY A 109 -3.83 1.66 -10.65
C GLY A 109 -4.45 2.32 -11.89
N GLY A 110 -5.73 2.03 -12.15
CA GLY A 110 -6.56 2.78 -13.11
C GLY A 110 -5.91 2.95 -14.49
N GLU A 111 -5.73 4.20 -14.92
CA GLU A 111 -5.17 4.53 -16.24
C GLU A 111 -3.79 3.90 -16.51
N TYR A 112 -2.97 3.68 -15.47
CA TYR A 112 -1.66 3.06 -15.63
C TYR A 112 -1.76 1.56 -15.91
N TRP A 113 -2.79 0.88 -15.42
CA TRP A 113 -3.04 -0.52 -15.78
C TRP A 113 -3.35 -0.64 -17.27
N GLU A 114 -4.14 0.27 -17.82
CA GLU A 114 -4.42 0.32 -19.26
C GLU A 114 -3.16 0.70 -20.07
N LYS A 115 -2.43 1.73 -19.63
CA LYS A 115 -1.20 2.21 -20.28
C LYS A 115 -0.16 1.09 -20.45
N TYR A 116 0.08 0.32 -19.38
CA TYR A 116 1.05 -0.77 -19.39
C TYR A 116 0.45 -2.12 -19.77
N LYS A 117 -0.86 -2.18 -20.07
CA LYS A 117 -1.58 -3.41 -20.40
C LYS A 117 -1.40 -4.49 -19.32
N VAL A 118 -1.50 -4.07 -18.06
CA VAL A 118 -1.40 -4.97 -16.90
C VAL A 118 -2.56 -5.97 -16.95
N PRO A 119 -2.30 -7.28 -16.88
CA PRO A 119 -3.36 -8.29 -16.86
C PRO A 119 -4.32 -8.12 -15.68
N GLU A 120 -5.60 -8.46 -15.89
CA GLU A 120 -6.66 -8.32 -14.87
C GLU A 120 -6.45 -9.23 -13.64
N ASP A 121 -5.65 -10.28 -13.77
CA ASP A 121 -5.33 -11.21 -12.68
C ASP A 121 -4.12 -10.78 -11.83
N VAL A 122 -3.57 -9.58 -12.07
CA VAL A 122 -2.54 -8.96 -11.22
C VAL A 122 -3.21 -8.24 -10.05
N GLU A 123 -2.75 -8.53 -8.83
CA GLU A 123 -3.30 -7.93 -7.61
C GLU A 123 -2.63 -6.60 -7.24
N TYR A 124 -1.34 -6.44 -7.55
CA TYR A 124 -0.59 -5.22 -7.25
C TYR A 124 0.30 -4.79 -8.41
N GLY A 125 0.40 -3.48 -8.63
CA GLY A 125 1.27 -2.90 -9.65
C GLY A 125 2.18 -1.83 -9.07
N PHE A 126 3.45 -1.84 -9.48
CA PHE A 126 4.45 -0.85 -9.09
C PHE A 126 5.30 -0.38 -10.26
N VAL A 127 5.75 0.86 -10.19
CA VAL A 127 6.74 1.45 -11.09
C VAL A 127 7.91 1.98 -10.27
N ILE A 128 9.13 1.62 -10.67
CA ILE A 128 10.37 2.17 -10.12
C ILE A 128 10.68 3.44 -10.90
N VAL A 129 10.81 4.55 -10.19
CA VAL A 129 10.95 5.91 -10.71
C VAL A 129 12.18 6.60 -10.12
N PRO A 130 12.66 7.72 -10.68
CA PRO A 130 13.72 8.51 -10.06
C PRO A 130 13.34 8.95 -8.63
N ALA A 131 14.36 9.19 -7.81
CA ALA A 131 14.16 9.59 -6.42
C ALA A 131 13.32 10.88 -6.29
N GLY A 132 12.29 10.82 -5.46
CA GLY A 132 11.34 11.90 -5.20
C GLY A 132 10.13 11.92 -6.13
N GLU A 133 10.04 11.00 -7.09
CA GLU A 133 8.91 10.90 -8.03
C GLU A 133 7.90 9.79 -7.65
N GLY A 134 8.25 8.94 -6.69
CA GLY A 134 7.40 7.86 -6.18
C GLY A 134 6.43 8.30 -5.09
N ASP A 135 5.71 7.33 -4.53
CA ASP A 135 4.79 7.56 -3.42
C ASP A 135 5.60 7.80 -2.13
N MET A 136 5.34 8.92 -1.44
CA MET A 136 5.95 9.31 -0.16
C MET A 136 4.92 9.45 0.95
#